data_AF-A0A357VB95-F1
#
_entry.id   AF-A0A357VB95-F1
#
_cell.length_a   1.000
_cell.length_b   1.000
_cell.length_c   1.000
_cell.angle_alpha   90.00
_cell.angle_beta   90.00
_cell.angle_gamma   90.00
#
_symmetry.space_group_name_H-M   'P 1'
#
loop_
_entity.id
_entity.type
_entity.pdbx_description
1 polymer ?
#
loop_
_entity_poly.entity_id
_entity_poly.type
_entity_poly.pdbx_seq_one_letter_code
_entity_poly.pdbx_strand_id
1 'polypeptide(L)'
;MLFQEKKTETSYKNNKNDVILYRDLNKREEIVSPSFDMEKKTYKKILKIFFIDHFHLLFKSAALNHLRIQQCKNKSKVGDVCNFNFDSYSQLKRYQKKVRLFTFSTSFTAALIFVVVAGFQLVDIRQGKSATFGWLQTDWSGGADVVATANHTTNQNGWTKFFSKDADVDTSSGEMKIAGVPDSFVTTSDTDFNAFAKTQSFVSGTGAAGIIYAQKPDGGSCTTNTECANDWCNVNVCANPWTIGPCAGFAVYKEDSGSLTNPGTWTWKTANTDCTAPQCSPVDGYDSLVADNNVDFSLYPARNACKALGGRLPTRNELLCIYSNKASYVGAFNTSGALYQASQEAGVDRILYVRMSDGFSNLAGVQYKTSWNRVRCIK
;
A
#
# COMPACT_ATOMS: atom_id res chain seq x y z
N MET A 1 -79.98 5.71 -6.97
CA MET A 1 -80.40 4.29 -7.08
C MET A 1 -79.36 3.47 -6.32
N LEU A 2 -79.64 2.64 -5.33
CA LEU A 2 -80.87 2.15 -4.72
C LEU A 2 -80.53 1.72 -3.27
N PHE A 3 -81.32 2.25 -2.34
CA PHE A 3 -81.79 1.77 -1.03
C PHE A 3 -80.93 1.00 -0.01
N GLN A 4 -81.13 1.47 1.23
CA GLN A 4 -80.83 0.89 2.54
C GLN A 4 -81.42 -0.51 2.74
N GLU A 5 -80.91 -1.26 3.72
CA GLU A 5 -81.73 -1.63 4.89
C GLU A 5 -80.88 -2.18 6.04
N LYS A 6 -81.14 -1.63 7.24
CA LYS A 6 -80.61 -2.06 8.53
C LYS A 6 -81.78 -2.72 9.25
N LYS A 7 -81.67 -4.02 9.55
CA LYS A 7 -82.65 -4.75 10.37
C LYS A 7 -81.97 -5.39 11.57
N THR A 8 -82.38 -4.93 12.74
CA THR A 8 -82.19 -5.58 14.04
C THR A 8 -83.48 -6.26 14.41
N GLU A 9 -83.43 -7.55 14.72
CA GLU A 9 -84.50 -8.24 15.45
C GLU A 9 -83.90 -8.90 16.70
N THR A 10 -84.48 -8.50 17.83
CA THR A 10 -84.36 -9.13 19.14
C THR A 10 -85.36 -10.29 19.22
N SER A 11 -84.94 -11.41 19.81
CA SER A 11 -85.88 -12.41 20.34
C SER A 11 -85.42 -12.86 21.71
N TYR A 12 -86.38 -12.79 22.63
CA TYR A 12 -86.26 -12.85 24.08
C TYR A 12 -86.88 -14.17 24.54
N LYS A 13 -86.15 -15.00 25.30
CA LYS A 13 -86.77 -16.06 26.13
C LYS A 13 -86.01 -16.30 27.44
N ASN A 14 -86.65 -15.79 28.49
CA ASN A 14 -86.65 -16.15 29.91
C ASN A 14 -86.14 -17.56 30.27
N ASN A 15 -85.22 -17.66 31.25
CA ASN A 15 -85.63 -18.02 32.62
C ASN A 15 -84.49 -17.89 33.66
N LYS A 16 -84.78 -17.04 34.66
CA LYS A 16 -84.49 -17.15 36.10
C LYS A 16 -83.08 -17.58 36.53
N ASN A 17 -82.17 -16.59 36.57
CA ASN A 17 -81.33 -16.23 37.72
C ASN A 17 -80.59 -14.92 37.38
N ASP A 18 -81.28 -13.76 37.43
CA ASP A 18 -80.72 -12.49 36.92
C ASP A 18 -79.92 -11.72 37.98
N VAL A 19 -78.58 -11.72 37.80
CA VAL A 19 -77.67 -10.68 38.28
C VAL A 19 -77.68 -9.55 37.24
N ILE A 20 -78.07 -8.33 37.64
CA ILE A 20 -77.99 -7.15 36.77
C ILE A 20 -76.52 -6.71 36.68
N LEU A 21 -75.85 -7.11 35.59
CA LEU A 21 -74.55 -6.59 35.15
C LEU A 21 -74.79 -5.43 34.16
N TYR A 22 -74.38 -4.22 34.52
CA TYR A 22 -74.18 -3.17 33.52
C TYR A 22 -72.92 -3.52 32.73
N ARG A 23 -73.08 -3.90 31.45
CA ARG A 23 -71.98 -4.18 30.53
C ARG A 23 -71.91 -3.07 29.48
N ASP A 24 -70.82 -2.32 29.51
CA ASP A 24 -70.43 -1.36 28.49
C ASP A 24 -69.95 -2.13 27.24
N LEU A 25 -70.62 -1.93 26.10
CA LEU A 25 -70.45 -2.73 24.88
C LEU A 25 -69.25 -2.33 24.00
N ASN A 26 -68.33 -1.51 24.49
CA ASN A 26 -67.05 -1.24 23.82
C ASN A 26 -65.81 -1.72 24.58
N LYS A 27 -65.97 -2.51 25.66
CA LYS A 27 -64.85 -3.20 26.30
C LYS A 27 -64.99 -4.70 26.14
N ARG A 28 -64.14 -5.29 25.30
CA ARG A 28 -63.80 -6.71 25.39
C ARG A 28 -63.19 -6.95 26.77
N GLU A 29 -63.98 -7.47 27.69
CA GLU A 29 -63.46 -8.10 28.90
C GLU A 29 -62.84 -9.44 28.49
N GLU A 30 -61.51 -9.47 28.49
CA GLU A 30 -60.74 -10.70 28.41
C GLU A 30 -61.04 -11.54 29.65
N ILE A 31 -61.60 -12.73 29.44
CA ILE A 31 -61.58 -13.81 30.43
C ILE A 31 -60.12 -14.29 30.49
N VAL A 32 -59.27 -13.59 31.24
CA VAL A 32 -57.93 -14.04 31.55
C VAL A 32 -58.05 -15.13 32.60
N SER A 33 -58.01 -16.38 32.13
CA SER A 33 -57.85 -17.55 32.99
C SER A 33 -56.57 -17.38 33.84
N PRO A 34 -56.64 -17.35 35.19
CA PRO A 34 -55.49 -17.03 36.04
C PRO A 34 -54.40 -18.13 36.07
N SER A 35 -54.58 -19.23 35.33
CA SER A 35 -53.58 -20.32 35.29
C SER A 35 -52.37 -20.03 34.39
N PHE A 36 -52.49 -19.17 33.37
CA PHE A 36 -51.38 -18.90 32.44
C PHE A 36 -50.37 -17.86 32.95
N ASP A 37 -50.77 -17.00 33.89
CA ASP A 37 -49.89 -15.91 34.36
C ASP A 37 -48.90 -16.37 35.45
N MET A 38 -49.23 -17.46 36.17
CA MET A 38 -48.26 -18.15 37.04
C MET A 38 -47.16 -18.88 36.25
N GLU A 39 -47.49 -19.44 35.08
CA GLU A 39 -46.54 -20.19 34.25
C GLU A 39 -45.52 -19.27 33.59
N LYS A 40 -45.95 -18.13 33.03
CA LYS A 40 -45.05 -17.12 32.44
C LYS A 40 -44.05 -16.52 33.44
N LYS A 41 -44.48 -16.26 34.68
CA LYS A 41 -43.59 -15.72 35.73
C LYS A 41 -42.54 -16.73 36.16
N THR A 42 -42.87 -18.02 36.14
CA THR A 42 -41.95 -19.11 36.47
C THR A 42 -40.94 -19.33 35.34
N TYR A 43 -41.39 -19.33 34.08
CA TYR A 43 -40.53 -19.47 32.91
C TYR A 43 -39.52 -18.32 32.79
N LYS A 44 -39.95 -17.07 32.97
CA LYS A 44 -39.06 -15.89 32.95
C LYS A 44 -37.95 -15.97 34.01
N LYS A 45 -38.26 -16.50 35.20
CA LYS A 45 -37.27 -16.70 36.27
C LYS A 45 -36.25 -17.78 35.89
N ILE A 46 -36.71 -18.92 35.39
CA ILE A 46 -35.83 -20.02 34.94
C ILE A 46 -34.90 -19.54 33.82
N LEU A 47 -35.45 -18.83 32.83
CA LEU A 47 -34.67 -18.30 31.71
C LEU A 47 -33.61 -17.28 32.18
N LYS A 48 -33.98 -16.38 33.10
CA LYS A 48 -33.04 -15.40 33.68
C LYS A 48 -31.90 -16.09 34.42
N ILE A 49 -32.20 -17.11 35.23
CA ILE A 49 -31.19 -17.90 35.95
C ILE A 49 -30.27 -18.62 34.95
N PHE A 50 -30.84 -19.24 33.92
CA PHE A 50 -30.09 -19.91 32.86
C PHE A 50 -29.09 -18.97 32.17
N PHE A 51 -29.51 -17.76 31.78
CA PHE A 51 -28.62 -16.78 31.16
C PHE A 51 -27.54 -16.27 32.10
N ILE A 52 -27.87 -16.00 33.36
CA ILE A 52 -26.89 -15.56 34.36
C ILE A 52 -25.85 -16.66 34.57
N ASP A 53 -26.26 -17.92 34.71
CA ASP A 53 -25.35 -19.06 34.88
C ASP A 53 -24.44 -19.22 33.65
N HIS A 54 -25.00 -19.18 32.44
CA HIS A 54 -24.20 -19.26 31.20
C HIS A 54 -23.21 -18.10 31.04
N PHE A 55 -23.63 -16.88 31.37
CA PHE A 55 -22.76 -15.71 31.34
C PHE A 55 -21.57 -15.89 32.30
N HIS A 56 -21.82 -16.38 33.52
CA HIS A 56 -20.75 -16.66 34.46
C HIS A 56 -19.81 -17.77 33.97
N LEU A 57 -20.33 -18.83 33.35
CA LEU A 57 -19.51 -19.88 32.74
C LEU A 57 -18.60 -19.34 31.61
N LEU A 58 -19.12 -18.42 30.79
CA LEU A 58 -18.37 -17.81 29.70
C LEU A 58 -17.27 -16.86 30.19
N PHE A 59 -17.57 -16.00 31.17
CA PHE A 59 -16.69 -14.88 31.54
C PHE A 59 -15.92 -15.03 32.86
N LYS A 60 -16.34 -15.88 33.81
CA LYS A 60 -15.66 -16.05 35.11
C LYS A 60 -14.77 -17.30 35.14
N SER A 61 -13.77 -17.34 36.01
CA SER A 61 -12.86 -18.48 36.12
C SER A 61 -13.57 -19.73 36.65
N ALA A 62 -13.05 -20.92 36.31
CA ALA A 62 -13.58 -22.19 36.82
C ALA A 62 -13.62 -22.22 38.35
N ALA A 63 -12.62 -21.65 39.02
CA ALA A 63 -12.52 -21.62 40.48
C ALA A 63 -13.66 -20.80 41.10
N LEU A 64 -13.93 -19.60 40.58
CA LEU A 64 -15.03 -18.75 41.05
C LEU A 64 -16.39 -19.40 40.81
N ASN A 65 -16.59 -20.00 39.65
CA ASN A 65 -17.83 -20.70 39.32
C ASN A 65 -18.04 -21.94 40.18
N HIS A 66 -16.98 -22.68 40.50
CA HIS A 66 -17.05 -23.83 41.40
C HIS A 66 -17.44 -23.43 42.82
N LEU A 67 -16.81 -22.38 43.35
CA LEU A 67 -17.14 -21.85 44.68
C LEU A 67 -18.59 -21.37 44.75
N ARG A 68 -19.07 -20.67 43.72
CA ARG A 68 -20.48 -20.25 43.63
C ARG A 68 -21.43 -21.45 43.64
N ILE A 69 -21.16 -22.47 42.83
CA ILE A 69 -22.01 -23.68 42.74
C ILE A 69 -22.00 -24.43 44.08
N GLN A 70 -20.86 -24.51 44.76
CA GLN A 70 -20.80 -25.08 46.11
C GLN A 70 -21.56 -24.25 47.15
N GLN A 71 -21.51 -22.91 47.06
CA GLN A 71 -22.29 -22.03 47.92
C GLN A 71 -23.80 -22.20 47.70
N CYS A 72 -24.25 -22.36 46.45
CA CYS A 72 -25.63 -22.73 46.13
C CYS A 72 -26.05 -24.06 46.79
N LYS A 73 -25.17 -25.07 46.79
CA LYS A 73 -25.44 -26.37 47.44
C LYS A 73 -25.57 -26.23 48.97
N ASN A 74 -24.69 -25.44 49.59
CA ASN A 74 -24.61 -25.32 51.05
C ASN A 74 -25.65 -24.34 51.64
N LYS A 75 -26.11 -23.36 50.85
CA LYS A 75 -27.08 -22.35 51.29
C LYS A 75 -28.34 -22.45 50.43
N SER A 76 -29.09 -23.54 50.57
CA SER A 76 -30.41 -23.65 49.96
C SER A 76 -31.41 -22.78 50.75
N LYS A 77 -31.29 -21.46 50.59
CA LYS A 77 -32.42 -20.57 50.91
C LYS A 77 -33.42 -20.69 49.77
N VAL A 78 -34.70 -20.78 50.12
CA VAL A 78 -35.83 -20.88 49.18
C VAL A 78 -35.76 -19.72 48.18
N GLY A 79 -35.21 -19.96 46.98
CA GLY A 79 -35.07 -18.95 45.91
C GLY A 79 -33.79 -19.01 45.08
N ASP A 80 -32.68 -19.51 45.63
CA ASP A 80 -31.39 -19.58 44.92
C ASP A 80 -31.22 -20.93 44.22
N VAL A 81 -31.83 -21.08 43.05
CA VAL A 81 -31.69 -22.28 42.21
C VAL A 81 -30.50 -22.08 41.28
N CYS A 82 -29.40 -22.78 41.53
CA CYS A 82 -28.35 -22.96 40.55
C CYS A 82 -28.79 -24.05 39.55
N ASN A 83 -28.83 -23.75 38.24
CA ASN A 83 -29.35 -24.69 37.23
C ASN A 83 -28.35 -25.81 36.89
N PHE A 84 -27.09 -25.65 37.29
CA PHE A 84 -26.01 -26.59 36.99
C PHE A 84 -25.50 -27.29 38.23
N ASN A 85 -25.41 -28.62 38.15
CA ASN A 85 -24.76 -29.45 39.15
C ASN A 85 -23.53 -30.12 38.51
N PHE A 86 -22.36 -29.93 39.14
CA PHE A 86 -21.14 -30.66 38.79
C PHE A 86 -20.62 -31.35 40.04
N ASP A 87 -20.20 -32.61 39.90
CA ASP A 87 -19.70 -33.42 41.01
C ASP A 87 -18.24 -33.11 41.35
N SER A 88 -17.51 -32.49 40.41
CA SER A 88 -16.11 -32.13 40.61
C SER A 88 -15.69 -30.89 39.82
N TYR A 89 -14.67 -30.21 40.35
CA TYR A 89 -14.00 -29.09 39.69
C TYR A 89 -13.48 -29.42 38.29
N SER A 90 -12.96 -30.64 38.10
CA SER A 90 -12.41 -31.09 36.82
C SER A 90 -13.48 -31.21 35.73
N GLN A 91 -14.69 -31.68 36.07
CA GLN A 91 -15.82 -31.73 35.15
C GLN A 91 -16.29 -30.32 34.75
N LEU A 92 -16.44 -29.40 35.70
CA LEU A 92 -16.78 -28.01 35.43
C LEU A 92 -15.76 -27.35 34.49
N LYS A 93 -14.46 -27.56 34.75
CA LYS A 93 -13.38 -27.01 33.92
C LYS A 93 -13.43 -27.57 32.49
N ARG A 94 -13.69 -28.87 32.31
CA ARG A 94 -13.85 -29.49 30.98
C ARG A 94 -15.08 -28.95 30.25
N TYR A 95 -16.20 -28.78 30.96
CA TYR A 95 -17.43 -28.23 30.40
C TYR A 95 -17.26 -26.77 29.96
N GLN A 96 -16.69 -25.91 30.81
CA GLN A 96 -16.40 -24.51 30.47
C GLN A 96 -15.48 -24.39 29.25
N LYS A 97 -14.46 -25.25 29.13
CA LYS A 97 -13.58 -25.26 27.96
C LYS A 97 -14.38 -25.55 26.68
N LYS A 98 -15.28 -26.54 26.70
CA LYS A 98 -16.13 -26.88 25.54
C LYS A 98 -17.11 -25.77 25.19
N VAL A 99 -17.78 -25.20 26.20
CA VAL A 99 -18.77 -24.11 25.98
C VAL A 99 -18.09 -22.86 25.43
N ARG A 100 -16.92 -22.46 25.94
CA ARG A 100 -16.18 -21.32 25.38
C ARG A 100 -15.74 -21.58 23.94
N LEU A 101 -15.21 -22.77 23.68
CA LEU A 101 -14.79 -23.14 22.32
C LEU A 101 -15.96 -23.04 21.34
N PHE A 102 -17.15 -23.55 21.72
CA PHE A 102 -18.32 -23.51 20.85
C PHE A 102 -18.91 -22.10 20.69
N THR A 103 -19.04 -21.36 21.79
CA THR A 103 -19.71 -20.04 21.79
C THR A 103 -18.89 -18.96 21.08
N PHE A 104 -17.55 -19.03 21.19
CA PHE A 104 -16.67 -18.07 20.49
C PHE A 104 -16.38 -18.48 19.04
N SER A 105 -16.53 -19.75 18.66
CA SER A 105 -16.09 -20.21 17.33
C SER A 105 -17.08 -19.98 16.19
N THR A 106 -18.40 -19.94 16.44
CA THR A 106 -19.38 -19.95 15.32
C THR A 106 -20.45 -18.87 15.42
N SER A 107 -21.02 -18.64 16.62
CA SER A 107 -22.13 -17.69 16.77
C SER A 107 -21.68 -16.22 16.79
N PHE A 108 -20.50 -15.92 17.34
CA PHE A 108 -20.02 -14.54 17.44
C PHE A 108 -19.63 -13.97 16.08
N THR A 109 -18.96 -14.76 15.23
CA THR A 109 -18.57 -14.35 13.87
C THR A 109 -19.79 -14.04 13.00
N ALA A 110 -20.83 -14.89 13.05
CA ALA A 110 -22.05 -14.67 12.29
C ALA A 110 -22.79 -13.40 12.72
N ALA A 111 -22.87 -13.15 14.03
CA ALA A 111 -23.50 -11.93 14.56
C ALA A 111 -22.73 -10.65 14.12
N LEU A 112 -21.41 -10.70 14.10
CA LEU A 112 -20.58 -9.55 13.70
C LEU A 112 -20.71 -9.24 12.20
N ILE A 113 -20.75 -10.27 11.35
CA ILE A 113 -21.03 -10.12 9.91
C ILE A 113 -22.41 -9.47 9.69
N PHE A 114 -23.43 -9.91 10.42
CA PHE A 114 -24.78 -9.35 10.30
C PHE A 114 -24.83 -7.86 10.67
N VAL A 115 -24.16 -7.45 11.75
CA VAL A 115 -24.08 -6.04 12.17
C VAL A 115 -23.38 -5.18 11.12
N VAL A 116 -22.31 -5.69 10.50
CA VAL A 116 -21.59 -4.97 9.44
C VAL A 116 -22.48 -4.82 8.20
N VAL A 117 -23.15 -5.88 7.75
CA VAL A 117 -24.04 -5.84 6.58
C VAL A 117 -25.23 -4.90 6.81
N ALA A 118 -25.87 -4.96 7.98
CA ALA A 118 -26.96 -4.06 8.34
C ALA A 118 -26.47 -2.60 8.44
N GLY A 119 -25.27 -2.39 8.98
CA GLY A 119 -24.64 -1.07 9.02
C GLY A 119 -24.40 -0.49 7.63
N PHE A 120 -23.86 -1.28 6.70
CA PHE A 120 -23.62 -0.84 5.32
C PHE A 120 -24.91 -0.49 4.55
N GLN A 121 -26.04 -1.11 4.88
CA GLN A 121 -27.33 -0.76 4.25
C GLN A 121 -27.96 0.52 4.80
N LEU A 122 -27.60 0.94 6.02
CA LEU A 122 -28.12 2.16 6.66
C LEU A 122 -27.26 3.40 6.40
N VAL A 123 -26.02 3.22 5.92
CA VAL A 123 -25.21 4.33 5.41
C VAL A 123 -25.75 4.65 4.01
N ASP A 124 -26.55 5.71 3.93
CA ASP A 124 -27.10 6.28 2.70
C ASP A 124 -25.95 6.64 1.74
N ILE A 125 -25.57 5.67 0.91
CA ILE A 125 -24.61 5.87 -0.18
C ILE A 125 -25.35 6.71 -1.21
N ARG A 126 -25.36 8.03 -0.97
CA ARG A 126 -25.91 9.02 -1.90
C ARG A 126 -25.39 8.67 -3.28
N GLN A 127 -26.32 8.26 -4.15
CA GLN A 127 -26.01 7.87 -5.51
C GLN A 127 -25.21 9.02 -6.14
N GLY A 128 -23.94 8.77 -6.44
CA GLY A 128 -23.13 9.71 -7.20
C GLY A 128 -23.84 9.94 -8.53
N LYS A 129 -24.42 11.12 -8.71
CA LYS A 129 -24.98 11.50 -10.00
C LYS A 129 -23.80 11.70 -10.95
N SER A 130 -23.58 10.73 -11.84
CA SER A 130 -22.67 10.91 -12.96
C SER A 130 -23.22 12.01 -13.87
N ALA A 131 -22.36 12.91 -14.35
CA ALA A 131 -22.75 13.91 -15.32
C ALA A 131 -23.24 13.24 -16.61
N THR A 132 -24.46 13.56 -17.07
CA THR A 132 -25.07 12.98 -18.27
C THR A 132 -24.83 13.81 -19.54
N PHE A 133 -23.93 14.79 -19.50
CA PHE A 133 -23.63 15.65 -20.64
C PHE A 133 -22.16 15.50 -21.05
N GLY A 134 -21.92 15.56 -22.35
CA GLY A 134 -20.58 15.66 -22.93
C GLY A 134 -20.22 17.14 -23.11
N TRP A 135 -18.94 17.47 -22.90
CA TRP A 135 -18.41 18.78 -23.24
C TRP A 135 -17.62 18.66 -24.53
N LEU A 136 -18.02 19.41 -25.56
CA LEU A 136 -17.39 19.38 -26.87
C LEU A 136 -16.67 20.70 -27.11
N GLN A 137 -15.34 20.66 -26.95
CA GLN A 137 -14.45 21.77 -27.27
C GLN A 137 -13.71 21.47 -28.58
N THR A 138 -14.14 22.11 -29.66
CA THR A 138 -13.52 21.99 -31.00
C THR A 138 -12.66 23.18 -31.39
N ASP A 139 -12.64 24.22 -30.55
CA ASP A 139 -11.93 25.47 -30.82
C ASP A 139 -11.18 25.95 -29.56
N TRP A 140 -9.94 26.39 -29.73
CA TRP A 140 -9.02 26.88 -28.70
C TRP A 140 -8.53 28.32 -28.97
N SER A 141 -9.12 29.00 -29.96
CA SER A 141 -8.73 30.34 -30.38
C SER A 141 -9.01 31.45 -29.35
N GLY A 142 -9.81 31.16 -28.32
CA GLY A 142 -10.16 32.12 -27.26
C GLY A 142 -9.03 32.44 -26.28
N GLY A 143 -7.94 31.66 -26.33
CA GLY A 143 -6.73 31.92 -25.55
C GLY A 143 -6.84 31.55 -24.07
N ALA A 144 -5.77 31.86 -23.33
CA ALA A 144 -5.69 31.65 -21.90
C ALA A 144 -6.57 32.67 -21.16
N ASP A 145 -7.47 32.20 -20.31
CA ASP A 145 -8.32 33.01 -19.45
C ASP A 145 -8.42 32.37 -18.07
N VAL A 146 -7.84 33.04 -17.08
CA VAL A 146 -7.82 32.60 -15.67
C VAL A 146 -9.02 33.08 -14.86
N VAL A 147 -9.89 33.90 -15.46
CA VAL A 147 -11.05 34.51 -14.79
C VAL A 147 -12.35 33.84 -15.23
N ALA A 148 -12.48 33.58 -16.53
CA ALA A 148 -13.69 32.96 -17.06
C ALA A 148 -13.71 31.46 -16.77
N THR A 149 -14.73 31.00 -16.06
CA THR A 149 -14.97 29.57 -15.80
C THR A 149 -16.10 29.07 -16.69
N ALA A 150 -15.87 27.96 -17.41
CA ALA A 150 -16.92 27.33 -18.19
C ALA A 150 -18.03 26.82 -17.26
N ASN A 151 -19.28 27.16 -17.55
CA ASN A 151 -20.43 26.65 -16.81
C ASN A 151 -21.18 25.61 -17.64
N HIS A 152 -21.51 24.48 -17.01
CA HIS A 152 -22.33 23.42 -17.60
C HIS A 152 -23.73 23.84 -18.03
N THR A 153 -24.27 25.00 -17.64
CA THR A 153 -25.57 25.49 -18.13
C THR A 153 -25.46 26.31 -19.41
N THR A 154 -24.34 27.00 -19.64
CA THR A 154 -24.23 28.05 -20.68
C THR A 154 -23.06 27.85 -21.64
N ASN A 155 -22.12 26.95 -21.33
CA ASN A 155 -20.87 26.76 -22.07
C ASN A 155 -20.63 25.29 -22.42
N GLN A 156 -21.70 24.53 -22.65
CA GLN A 156 -21.60 23.12 -23.07
C GLN A 156 -20.96 22.97 -24.46
N ASN A 157 -21.22 23.94 -25.35
CA ASN A 157 -20.68 24.05 -26.69
C ASN A 157 -20.09 25.44 -26.90
N GLY A 158 -19.13 25.58 -27.82
CA GLY A 158 -18.57 26.88 -28.22
C GLY A 158 -17.68 27.55 -27.18
N TRP A 159 -17.23 26.82 -26.15
CA TRP A 159 -16.20 27.31 -25.25
C TRP A 159 -14.83 27.26 -25.94
N THR A 160 -14.16 28.41 -26.05
CA THR A 160 -12.90 28.53 -26.81
C THR A 160 -11.67 28.83 -25.94
N LYS A 161 -11.86 28.91 -24.62
CA LYS A 161 -10.83 29.37 -23.67
C LYS A 161 -10.19 28.21 -22.92
N PHE A 162 -9.00 28.45 -22.39
CA PHE A 162 -8.29 27.50 -21.54
C PHE A 162 -7.61 28.23 -20.38
N PHE A 163 -7.21 27.52 -19.32
CA PHE A 163 -6.58 28.18 -18.17
C PHE A 163 -5.12 28.57 -18.46
N SER A 164 -4.35 27.60 -18.98
CA SER A 164 -2.95 27.76 -19.36
C SER A 164 -2.58 26.75 -20.45
N LYS A 165 -1.49 27.03 -21.18
CA LYS A 165 -0.85 26.10 -22.11
C LYS A 165 0.66 26.20 -21.97
N ASP A 166 1.38 25.19 -22.41
CA ASP A 166 2.84 25.26 -22.52
C ASP A 166 3.25 26.19 -23.68
N ALA A 167 4.51 26.65 -23.64
CA ALA A 167 5.06 27.52 -24.67
C ALA A 167 5.00 26.85 -26.05
N ASP A 168 5.24 25.53 -26.09
CA ASP A 168 5.33 24.72 -27.31
C ASP A 168 3.97 24.24 -27.84
N VAL A 169 2.86 24.68 -27.25
CA VAL A 169 1.52 24.37 -27.75
C VAL A 169 0.99 25.58 -28.52
N ASP A 170 0.68 25.43 -29.80
CA ASP A 170 0.01 26.44 -30.61
C ASP A 170 -1.50 26.23 -30.59
N THR A 171 -2.25 27.30 -30.30
CA THR A 171 -3.73 27.34 -30.32
C THR A 171 -4.27 28.42 -31.27
N SER A 172 -3.40 29.10 -32.02
CA SER A 172 -3.73 30.28 -32.84
C SER A 172 -4.67 29.97 -34.01
N SER A 173 -4.70 28.72 -34.47
CA SER A 173 -5.56 28.26 -35.57
C SER A 173 -6.88 27.63 -35.11
N GLY A 174 -7.23 27.78 -33.83
CA GLY A 174 -8.40 27.14 -33.22
C GLY A 174 -8.20 25.64 -32.91
N GLU A 175 -7.15 25.02 -33.45
CA GLU A 175 -6.74 23.66 -33.11
C GLU A 175 -5.55 23.67 -32.15
N MET A 176 -5.42 22.62 -31.34
CA MET A 176 -4.23 22.41 -30.51
C MET A 176 -3.16 21.68 -31.33
N LYS A 177 -2.04 22.35 -31.57
CA LYS A 177 -0.88 21.82 -32.29
C LYS A 177 0.35 21.95 -31.42
N ILE A 178 1.35 21.10 -31.65
CA ILE A 178 2.69 21.36 -31.12
C ILE A 178 3.30 22.41 -32.05
N ALA A 179 3.62 23.58 -31.51
CA ALA A 179 4.46 24.56 -32.18
C ALA A 179 5.84 23.92 -32.36
N GLY A 180 6.07 23.28 -33.50
CA GLY A 180 7.41 22.87 -33.86
C GLY A 180 8.26 24.14 -33.87
N VAL A 181 9.21 24.26 -32.95
CA VAL A 181 10.25 25.28 -33.02
C VAL A 181 11.26 24.75 -34.03
N PRO A 182 11.28 25.24 -35.29
CA PRO A 182 12.32 24.82 -36.22
C PRO A 182 13.63 25.38 -35.70
N ASP A 183 14.46 24.50 -35.14
CA ASP A 183 15.85 24.81 -34.84
C ASP A 183 16.72 24.27 -35.98
N SER A 184 17.75 25.03 -36.34
CA SER A 184 18.74 24.60 -37.33
C SER A 184 20.13 24.97 -36.82
N PHE A 185 20.96 23.95 -36.66
CA PHE A 185 22.37 24.13 -36.36
C PHE A 185 23.20 23.53 -37.50
N VAL A 186 24.29 24.20 -37.85
CA VAL A 186 25.25 23.72 -38.86
C VAL A 186 26.47 23.20 -38.12
N THR A 187 26.72 21.90 -38.21
CA THR A 187 27.97 21.28 -37.74
C THR A 187 28.86 21.00 -38.95
N THR A 188 30.09 21.51 -38.95
CA THR A 188 31.02 21.37 -40.07
C THR A 188 32.09 20.29 -39.85
N SER A 189 32.12 19.66 -38.68
CA SER A 189 33.02 18.55 -38.37
C SER A 189 32.35 17.46 -37.53
N ASP A 190 32.87 16.24 -37.60
CA ASP A 190 32.48 15.12 -36.73
C ASP A 190 32.71 15.48 -35.25
N THR A 191 33.73 16.30 -34.95
CA THR A 191 33.99 16.81 -33.61
C THR A 191 32.84 17.67 -33.11
N ASP A 192 32.38 18.65 -33.91
CA ASP A 192 31.26 19.53 -33.51
C ASP A 192 29.98 18.72 -33.35
N PHE A 193 29.75 17.78 -34.26
CA PHE A 193 28.57 16.91 -34.24
C PHE A 193 28.54 15.94 -33.05
N ASN A 194 29.71 15.50 -32.57
CA ASN A 194 29.83 14.67 -31.37
C ASN A 194 29.99 15.50 -30.08
N ALA A 195 30.30 16.79 -30.19
CA ALA A 195 30.42 17.71 -29.06
C ALA A 195 29.05 18.24 -28.57
N PHE A 196 28.02 18.24 -29.42
CA PHE A 196 26.66 18.43 -28.95
C PHE A 196 26.29 17.26 -28.03
N ALA A 197 25.86 17.57 -26.80
CA ALA A 197 25.31 16.59 -25.87
C ALA A 197 23.99 16.05 -26.43
N LYS A 198 24.08 15.11 -27.38
CA LYS A 198 22.95 14.40 -27.98
C LYS A 198 22.34 13.52 -26.91
N THR A 199 21.37 14.05 -26.19
CA THR A 199 20.64 13.30 -25.17
C THR A 199 19.44 12.54 -25.73
N GLN A 200 19.11 12.74 -27.02
CA GLN A 200 17.90 12.18 -27.64
C GLN A 200 18.09 11.73 -29.09
N SER A 201 19.33 11.72 -29.61
CA SER A 201 19.60 11.30 -30.99
C SER A 201 20.90 10.52 -31.10
N PHE A 202 20.96 9.64 -32.10
CA PHE A 202 22.15 8.87 -32.44
C PHE A 202 22.42 8.95 -33.93
N VAL A 203 23.65 8.63 -34.31
CA VAL A 203 24.11 8.69 -35.70
C VAL A 203 24.44 7.29 -36.15
N SER A 204 23.90 6.88 -37.30
CA SER A 204 24.31 5.66 -37.97
C SER A 204 25.08 6.02 -39.24
N GLY A 205 26.21 5.34 -39.49
CA GLY A 205 27.11 5.62 -40.61
C GLY A 205 28.20 6.65 -40.25
N THR A 206 29.05 6.98 -41.22
CA THR A 206 30.17 7.92 -41.08
C THR A 206 30.26 8.87 -42.27
N GLY A 207 30.83 10.06 -42.08
CA GLY A 207 31.01 11.07 -43.12
C GLY A 207 29.70 11.48 -43.80
N ALA A 208 29.72 11.60 -45.13
CA ALA A 208 28.55 12.02 -45.91
C ALA A 208 27.37 11.05 -45.89
N ALA A 209 27.57 9.81 -45.39
CA ALA A 209 26.51 8.80 -45.26
C ALA A 209 25.88 8.76 -43.85
N GLY A 210 26.30 9.64 -42.93
CA GLY A 210 25.75 9.72 -41.58
C GLY A 210 24.28 10.13 -41.60
N ILE A 211 23.42 9.33 -40.97
CA ILE A 211 22.00 9.64 -40.78
C ILE A 211 21.72 9.80 -39.28
N ILE A 212 20.97 10.85 -38.93
CA ILE A 212 20.51 11.11 -37.56
C ILE A 212 19.19 10.37 -37.34
N TYR A 213 19.13 9.63 -36.24
CA TYR A 213 17.92 9.01 -35.74
C TYR A 213 17.62 9.54 -34.34
N ALA A 214 16.34 9.59 -33.98
CA ALA A 214 15.97 9.73 -32.59
C ALA A 214 16.43 8.48 -31.81
N GLN A 215 16.92 8.69 -30.59
CA GLN A 215 17.16 7.58 -29.68
C GLN A 215 15.85 6.89 -29.34
N LYS A 216 15.92 5.57 -29.24
CA LYS A 216 14.78 4.71 -29.01
C LYS A 216 14.47 4.66 -27.51
N PRO A 217 13.19 4.71 -27.14
CA PRO A 217 12.78 4.56 -25.74
C PRO A 217 13.02 3.12 -25.27
N ASP A 218 12.88 2.90 -23.95
CA ASP A 218 12.89 1.56 -23.37
C ASP A 218 11.85 0.65 -24.07
N GLY A 219 12.26 -0.58 -24.40
CA GLY A 219 11.46 -1.53 -25.19
C GLY A 219 11.67 -1.45 -26.71
N GLY A 220 12.31 -0.41 -27.24
CA GLY A 220 12.66 -0.32 -28.67
C GLY A 220 13.73 -1.32 -29.07
N SER A 221 13.70 -1.86 -30.30
CA SER A 221 14.75 -2.76 -30.78
C SER A 221 16.05 -2.00 -31.05
N CYS A 222 17.20 -2.57 -30.76
CA CYS A 222 18.50 -1.93 -30.95
C CYS A 222 19.57 -2.94 -31.40
N THR A 223 20.65 -2.44 -31.98
CA THR A 223 21.86 -3.23 -32.27
C THR A 223 23.08 -2.74 -31.47
N THR A 224 23.11 -1.45 -31.14
CA THR A 224 24.17 -0.81 -30.35
C THR A 224 23.58 0.02 -29.20
N ASN A 225 24.38 0.26 -28.15
CA ASN A 225 23.93 1.01 -26.97
C ASN A 225 23.49 2.43 -27.30
N THR A 226 24.19 3.10 -28.23
CA THR A 226 23.95 4.50 -28.57
C THR A 226 22.58 4.74 -29.19
N GLU A 227 21.94 3.70 -29.74
CA GLU A 227 20.58 3.75 -30.26
C GLU A 227 19.53 4.00 -29.18
N CYS A 228 19.86 3.73 -27.92
CA CYS A 228 18.91 3.78 -26.81
C CYS A 228 19.06 5.08 -26.02
N ALA A 229 17.93 5.64 -25.58
CA ALA A 229 17.92 6.87 -24.78
C ALA A 229 18.74 6.76 -23.48
N ASN A 230 18.85 5.55 -22.94
CA ASN A 230 19.62 5.25 -21.74
C ASN A 230 21.00 4.62 -22.01
N ASP A 231 21.49 4.69 -23.25
CA ASP A 231 22.77 4.10 -23.70
C ASP A 231 22.94 2.63 -23.30
N TRP A 232 21.86 1.85 -23.40
CA TRP A 232 21.88 0.42 -23.10
C TRP A 232 20.96 -0.40 -23.99
N CYS A 233 21.59 -1.18 -24.85
CA CYS A 233 20.95 -2.20 -25.66
C CYS A 233 21.14 -3.57 -25.00
N ASN A 234 20.10 -4.07 -24.32
CA ASN A 234 20.10 -5.35 -23.65
C ASN A 234 19.40 -6.41 -24.51
N VAL A 235 20.14 -7.40 -25.02
CA VAL A 235 19.57 -8.48 -25.85
C VAL A 235 18.74 -7.92 -27.02
N ASN A 236 19.31 -6.94 -27.74
CA ASN A 236 18.67 -6.24 -28.86
C ASN A 236 17.42 -5.41 -28.51
N VAL A 237 17.24 -5.07 -27.23
CA VAL A 237 16.15 -4.20 -26.76
C VAL A 237 16.71 -3.10 -25.87
N CYS A 238 16.32 -1.85 -26.12
CA CYS A 238 16.66 -0.72 -25.28
C CYS A 238 16.07 -0.89 -23.90
N ALA A 239 16.89 -0.71 -22.87
CA ALA A 239 16.49 -0.92 -21.49
C ALA A 239 17.06 0.16 -20.58
N ASN A 240 16.44 0.32 -19.42
CA ASN A 240 16.93 1.22 -18.38
C ASN A 240 18.08 0.56 -17.61
N PRO A 241 19.30 1.12 -17.59
CA PRO A 241 20.44 0.50 -16.91
C PRO A 241 20.27 0.45 -15.39
N TRP A 242 19.21 1.06 -14.85
CA TRP A 242 18.80 0.99 -13.47
C TRP A 242 17.63 0.02 -13.31
N THR A 243 17.89 -1.11 -12.65
CA THR A 243 16.85 -2.11 -12.36
C THR A 243 16.24 -1.84 -10.98
N ILE A 244 14.93 -1.61 -10.94
CA ILE A 244 14.15 -1.61 -9.70
C ILE A 244 13.86 -3.07 -9.34
N GLY A 245 14.28 -3.48 -8.14
CA GLY A 245 14.10 -4.85 -7.67
C GLY A 245 13.34 -4.92 -6.35
N PRO A 246 13.43 -6.07 -5.65
CA PRO A 246 12.73 -6.28 -4.38
C PRO A 246 13.23 -5.41 -3.22
N CYS A 247 14.43 -4.82 -3.34
CA CYS A 247 14.94 -3.93 -2.31
C CYS A 247 14.25 -2.57 -2.41
N ALA A 248 13.57 -2.18 -1.34
CA ALA A 248 12.81 -0.93 -1.31
C ALA A 248 13.74 0.30 -1.31
N GLY A 249 13.36 1.32 -2.08
CA GLY A 249 13.93 2.66 -1.98
C GLY A 249 15.13 2.96 -2.85
N PHE A 250 15.58 2.03 -3.70
CA PHE A 250 16.67 2.29 -4.66
C PHE A 250 16.59 1.39 -5.90
N ALA A 251 17.24 1.83 -6.98
CA ALA A 251 17.49 1.02 -8.18
C ALA A 251 18.98 0.65 -8.27
N VAL A 252 19.29 -0.51 -8.87
CA VAL A 252 20.66 -1.03 -8.99
C VAL A 252 21.16 -0.88 -10.42
N TYR A 253 22.39 -0.41 -10.59
CA TYR A 253 23.00 -0.27 -11.91
C TYR A 253 23.33 -1.63 -12.54
N LYS A 254 23.16 -1.76 -13.85
CA LYS A 254 23.31 -3.02 -14.61
C LYS A 254 24.67 -3.69 -14.48
N GLU A 255 25.74 -2.94 -14.24
CA GLU A 255 27.10 -3.48 -14.20
C GLU A 255 27.94 -2.88 -13.08
N ASP A 256 29.08 -3.51 -12.83
CA ASP A 256 30.07 -2.98 -11.89
C ASP A 256 30.77 -1.79 -12.54
N SER A 257 30.79 -0.65 -11.85
CA SER A 257 31.53 0.52 -12.29
C SER A 257 33.04 0.26 -12.18
N GLY A 258 33.81 0.66 -13.20
CA GLY A 258 35.28 0.59 -13.17
C GLY A 258 35.94 1.54 -14.14
N SER A 259 37.26 1.68 -14.02
CA SER A 259 38.08 2.42 -14.97
C SER A 259 38.44 1.56 -16.19
N LEU A 260 38.92 2.20 -17.27
CA LEU A 260 39.49 1.50 -18.43
C LEU A 260 40.64 0.55 -18.05
N THR A 261 41.42 0.93 -17.02
CA THR A 261 42.58 0.17 -16.55
C THR A 261 42.21 -0.95 -15.57
N ASN A 262 41.06 -0.84 -14.88
CA ASN A 262 40.61 -1.83 -13.90
C ASN A 262 39.09 -2.05 -14.02
N PRO A 263 38.63 -2.79 -15.04
CA PRO A 263 37.21 -2.96 -15.33
C PRO A 263 36.39 -3.50 -14.16
N GLY A 264 35.31 -2.79 -13.85
CA GLY A 264 34.40 -3.08 -12.75
C GLY A 264 34.96 -2.92 -11.35
N THR A 265 36.09 -2.23 -11.15
CA THR A 265 36.65 -1.95 -9.82
C THR A 265 37.10 -0.50 -9.68
N TRP A 266 37.07 0.00 -8.44
CA TRP A 266 37.62 1.29 -8.04
C TRP A 266 38.27 1.21 -6.66
N THR A 267 39.09 2.20 -6.33
CA THR A 267 39.49 2.46 -4.95
C THR A 267 38.39 3.27 -4.25
N TRP A 268 38.17 2.98 -2.96
CA TRP A 268 37.19 3.71 -2.17
C TRP A 268 37.65 5.14 -1.90
N LYS A 269 38.96 5.32 -1.62
CA LYS A 269 39.64 6.61 -1.42
C LYS A 269 41.07 6.56 -1.97
N THR A 270 41.63 7.72 -2.31
CA THR A 270 43.00 7.84 -2.83
C THR A 270 44.11 7.67 -1.78
N ALA A 271 43.79 7.80 -0.49
CA ALA A 271 44.72 7.62 0.63
C ALA A 271 44.01 7.02 1.87
N ASN A 272 44.79 6.40 2.76
CA ASN A 272 44.31 5.86 4.04
C ASN A 272 44.19 6.99 5.08
N THR A 273 43.14 7.80 4.98
CA THR A 273 42.79 8.84 5.95
C THR A 273 41.32 8.74 6.31
N ASP A 274 40.94 9.20 7.50
CA ASP A 274 39.55 9.23 7.95
C ASP A 274 38.67 10.05 7.00
N CYS A 275 37.40 9.66 6.91
CA CYS A 275 36.41 10.36 6.14
C CYS A 275 35.87 11.53 6.95
N THR A 276 35.96 12.72 6.38
CA THR A 276 35.54 13.95 7.04
C THR A 276 34.39 14.59 6.29
N ALA A 277 33.63 15.43 6.99
CA ALA A 277 32.69 16.33 6.35
C ALA A 277 33.42 17.23 5.32
N PRO A 278 32.77 17.63 4.21
CA PRO A 278 31.37 17.38 3.88
C PRO A 278 31.07 16.02 3.22
N GLN A 279 32.10 15.21 2.90
CA GLN A 279 31.91 13.96 2.17
C GLN A 279 31.26 12.85 2.99
N CYS A 280 31.40 12.90 4.32
CA CYS A 280 30.84 11.90 5.22
C CYS A 280 29.86 12.43 6.25
N SER A 281 28.91 11.57 6.59
CA SER A 281 27.96 11.72 7.70
C SER A 281 27.79 10.37 8.42
N PRO A 282 27.61 10.35 9.74
CA PRO A 282 27.35 9.10 10.47
C PRO A 282 26.07 8.40 10.00
N VAL A 283 26.16 7.10 9.71
CA VAL A 283 25.05 6.18 9.38
C VAL A 283 25.33 4.82 10.03
N ASP A 284 24.38 4.29 10.80
CA ASP A 284 24.50 3.00 11.50
C ASP A 284 25.74 2.85 12.40
N GLY A 285 26.25 3.97 12.96
CA GLY A 285 27.44 3.98 13.81
C GLY A 285 28.78 4.01 13.06
N TYR A 286 28.75 4.29 11.75
CA TYR A 286 29.93 4.43 10.89
C TYR A 286 29.88 5.73 10.08
N ASP A 287 31.03 6.27 9.70
CA ASP A 287 31.07 7.40 8.76
C ASP A 287 30.76 6.92 7.35
N SER A 288 29.68 7.42 6.74
CA SER A 288 29.24 7.02 5.41
C SER A 288 29.37 8.17 4.43
N LEU A 289 29.84 7.86 3.21
CA LEU A 289 29.80 8.79 2.10
C LEU A 289 28.37 9.25 1.82
N VAL A 290 28.17 10.57 1.74
CA VAL A 290 26.85 11.16 1.58
C VAL A 290 26.26 10.90 0.19
N ALA A 291 24.94 10.82 0.12
CA ALA A 291 24.18 10.60 -1.11
C ALA A 291 24.12 11.83 -2.03
N ASP A 292 24.39 13.02 -1.49
CA ASP A 292 24.29 14.29 -2.24
C ASP A 292 25.32 14.35 -3.38
N ASN A 293 24.84 14.42 -4.62
CA ASN A 293 25.68 14.52 -5.80
C ASN A 293 26.24 15.94 -6.02
N ASN A 294 25.90 16.94 -5.21
CA ASN A 294 26.52 18.27 -5.26
C ASN A 294 27.86 18.32 -4.51
N VAL A 295 28.17 17.33 -3.68
CA VAL A 295 29.44 17.24 -2.93
C VAL A 295 30.60 16.82 -3.84
N ASP A 296 31.79 17.38 -3.60
CA ASP A 296 33.02 16.96 -4.29
C ASP A 296 33.58 15.65 -3.70
N PHE A 297 33.69 14.63 -4.55
CA PHE A 297 34.23 13.32 -4.24
C PHE A 297 35.52 13.02 -5.02
N SER A 298 36.28 14.04 -5.42
CA SER A 298 37.57 13.89 -6.12
C SER A 298 38.55 12.94 -5.43
N LEU A 299 38.51 12.85 -4.08
CA LEU A 299 39.31 11.92 -3.27
C LEU A 299 38.71 10.51 -3.11
N TYR A 300 37.48 10.28 -3.57
CA TYR A 300 36.72 9.03 -3.43
C TYR A 300 36.31 8.47 -4.81
N PRO A 301 37.23 7.83 -5.55
CA PRO A 301 37.01 7.44 -6.94
C PRO A 301 35.76 6.58 -7.16
N ALA A 302 35.52 5.59 -6.29
CA ALA A 302 34.31 4.77 -6.34
C ALA A 302 33.02 5.60 -6.25
N ARG A 303 32.97 6.60 -5.34
CA ARG A 303 31.80 7.46 -5.15
C ARG A 303 31.61 8.44 -6.28
N ASN A 304 32.70 8.99 -6.79
CA ASN A 304 32.67 9.89 -7.94
C ASN A 304 32.23 9.15 -9.21
N ALA A 305 32.63 7.88 -9.38
CA ALA A 305 32.19 7.04 -10.48
C ALA A 305 30.68 6.78 -10.42
N CYS A 306 30.12 6.46 -9.24
CA CYS A 306 28.66 6.33 -9.10
C CYS A 306 27.93 7.67 -9.30
N LYS A 307 28.52 8.79 -8.85
CA LYS A 307 27.97 10.14 -9.09
C LYS A 307 27.88 10.46 -10.58
N ALA A 308 28.90 10.10 -11.37
CA ALA A 308 28.91 10.32 -12.82
C ALA A 308 27.79 9.57 -13.54
N LEU A 309 27.32 8.46 -12.98
CA LEU A 309 26.15 7.71 -13.48
C LEU A 309 24.80 8.26 -12.97
N GLY A 310 24.81 9.30 -12.13
CA GLY A 310 23.62 9.84 -11.47
C GLY A 310 23.19 9.08 -10.21
N GLY A 311 24.04 8.21 -9.67
CA GLY A 311 23.78 7.42 -8.46
C GLY A 311 24.76 7.71 -7.32
N ARG A 312 24.88 6.76 -6.40
CA ARG A 312 25.77 6.75 -5.23
C ARG A 312 26.30 5.35 -4.92
N LEU A 313 27.26 5.29 -4.00
CA LEU A 313 27.61 4.00 -3.40
C LEU A 313 26.46 3.51 -2.49
N PRO A 314 26.16 2.21 -2.51
CA PRO A 314 25.24 1.59 -1.59
C PRO A 314 25.85 1.48 -0.20
N THR A 315 25.00 1.57 0.81
CA THR A 315 25.33 1.19 2.18
C THR A 315 25.49 -0.32 2.28
N ARG A 316 26.10 -0.80 3.37
CA ARG A 316 26.24 -2.23 3.67
C ARG A 316 24.89 -2.95 3.64
N ASN A 317 23.86 -2.39 4.25
CA ASN A 317 22.55 -3.04 4.34
C ASN A 317 21.87 -3.13 2.96
N GLU A 318 22.06 -2.11 2.12
CA GLU A 318 21.60 -2.14 0.73
C GLU A 318 22.34 -3.21 -0.09
N LEU A 319 23.67 -3.33 0.06
CA LEU A 319 24.43 -4.41 -0.58
C LEU A 319 24.01 -5.81 -0.11
N LEU A 320 23.72 -5.98 1.18
CA LEU A 320 23.19 -7.24 1.71
C LEU A 320 21.82 -7.56 1.11
N CYS A 321 20.94 -6.57 0.97
CA CYS A 321 19.66 -6.75 0.30
C CYS A 321 19.84 -7.14 -1.18
N ILE A 322 20.77 -6.47 -1.88
CA ILE A 322 21.12 -6.79 -3.27
C ILE A 322 21.60 -8.23 -3.37
N TYR A 323 22.50 -8.66 -2.47
CA TYR A 323 22.99 -10.03 -2.43
C TYR A 323 21.85 -11.06 -2.30
N SER A 324 20.91 -10.84 -1.37
CA SER A 324 19.77 -11.73 -1.16
C SER A 324 18.83 -11.80 -2.36
N ASN A 325 18.80 -10.77 -3.21
CA ASN A 325 17.91 -10.65 -4.36
C ASN A 325 18.66 -10.53 -5.70
N LYS A 326 19.93 -10.97 -5.76
CA LYS A 326 20.80 -10.70 -6.92
C LYS A 326 20.29 -11.27 -8.24
N ALA A 327 19.48 -12.33 -8.18
CA ALA A 327 18.84 -12.93 -9.36
C ALA A 327 17.74 -12.03 -9.98
N SER A 328 17.22 -11.05 -9.25
CA SER A 328 16.21 -10.10 -9.72
C SER A 328 16.79 -8.85 -10.37
N TYR A 329 18.10 -8.64 -10.27
CA TYR A 329 18.78 -7.49 -10.88
C TYR A 329 19.45 -7.92 -12.19
N VAL A 330 19.47 -7.01 -13.16
CA VAL A 330 20.14 -7.30 -14.44
C VAL A 330 21.65 -7.15 -14.30
N GLY A 331 22.36 -8.03 -15.01
CA GLY A 331 23.82 -8.06 -15.09
C GLY A 331 24.46 -9.08 -14.16
N ALA A 332 25.64 -9.56 -14.56
CA ALA A 332 26.37 -10.54 -13.77
C ALA A 332 26.98 -9.85 -12.53
N PHE A 333 26.77 -10.47 -11.36
CA PHE A 333 27.56 -10.19 -10.18
C PHE A 333 28.75 -11.14 -10.16
N ASN A 334 29.92 -10.65 -9.77
CA ASN A 334 31.08 -11.50 -9.61
C ASN A 334 30.91 -12.38 -8.36
N THR A 335 30.72 -13.69 -8.59
CA THR A 335 30.54 -14.69 -7.54
C THR A 335 31.84 -15.39 -7.14
N SER A 336 32.99 -14.98 -7.67
CA SER A 336 34.31 -15.58 -7.39
C SER A 336 34.97 -15.02 -6.12
N GLY A 337 34.16 -14.67 -5.11
CA GLY A 337 34.65 -14.12 -3.85
C GLY A 337 35.05 -12.64 -3.88
N ALA A 338 34.73 -11.92 -4.96
CA ALA A 338 35.03 -10.50 -5.07
C ALA A 338 34.31 -9.66 -4.01
N LEU A 339 34.99 -8.63 -3.51
CA LEU A 339 34.46 -7.72 -2.50
C LEU A 339 33.76 -6.54 -3.18
N TYR A 340 32.54 -6.24 -2.75
CA TYR A 340 31.78 -5.07 -3.17
C TYR A 340 31.83 -4.00 -2.08
N GLN A 341 32.35 -2.82 -2.42
CA GLN A 341 32.54 -1.73 -1.45
C GLN A 341 31.20 -1.11 -1.04
N ALA A 342 31.04 -0.90 0.27
CA ALA A 342 29.94 -0.10 0.81
C ALA A 342 30.35 1.38 0.96
N SER A 343 29.38 2.26 1.17
CA SER A 343 29.61 3.68 1.43
C SER A 343 30.25 3.97 2.79
N GLN A 344 30.23 3.00 3.72
CA GLN A 344 30.71 3.19 5.09
C GLN A 344 32.20 2.90 5.27
N GLU A 345 32.85 3.83 5.95
CA GLU A 345 34.16 3.71 6.55
C GLU A 345 34.09 3.02 7.91
N ALA A 346 35.04 2.15 8.19
CA ALA A 346 35.13 1.49 9.49
C ALA A 346 36.42 1.79 10.27
N GLY A 347 37.28 2.65 9.70
CA GLY A 347 38.51 3.15 10.30
C GLY A 347 39.42 3.79 9.25
N VAL A 348 40.55 4.35 9.68
CA VAL A 348 41.54 5.06 8.84
C VAL A 348 41.94 4.30 7.56
N ASP A 349 41.98 2.97 7.61
CA ASP A 349 42.43 2.09 6.54
C ASP A 349 41.40 1.01 6.16
N ARG A 350 40.17 1.07 6.72
CA ARG A 350 39.14 0.02 6.59
C ARG A 350 37.82 0.57 6.08
N ILE A 351 37.14 -0.25 5.30
CA ILE A 351 35.78 0.00 4.79
C ILE A 351 34.90 -1.21 5.08
N LEU A 352 33.58 -1.01 5.04
CA LEU A 352 32.64 -2.12 4.98
C LEU A 352 32.51 -2.64 3.55
N TYR A 353 32.25 -3.94 3.42
CA TYR A 353 32.02 -4.58 2.14
C TYR A 353 31.00 -5.72 2.26
N VAL A 354 30.56 -6.22 1.12
CA VAL A 354 29.79 -7.46 1.00
C VAL A 354 30.40 -8.33 -0.10
N ARG A 355 30.55 -9.63 0.14
CA ARG A 355 30.88 -10.59 -0.92
C ARG A 355 29.62 -11.09 -1.58
N MET A 356 29.51 -10.94 -2.90
CA MET A 356 28.32 -11.39 -3.64
C MET A 356 28.24 -12.92 -3.80
N SER A 357 29.33 -13.64 -3.48
CA SER A 357 29.40 -15.10 -3.47
C SER A 357 28.59 -15.74 -2.35
N ASP A 358 28.71 -15.21 -1.14
CA ASP A 358 28.20 -15.83 0.11
C ASP A 358 27.49 -14.86 1.05
N GLY A 359 27.42 -13.57 0.69
CA GLY A 359 26.77 -12.54 1.51
C GLY A 359 27.58 -12.15 2.73
N PHE A 360 28.83 -12.63 2.83
CA PHE A 360 29.69 -12.29 3.94
C PHE A 360 29.93 -10.78 3.96
N SER A 361 29.67 -10.17 5.11
CA SER A 361 29.92 -8.76 5.36
C SER A 361 30.67 -8.60 6.66
N ASN A 362 31.84 -7.95 6.58
CA ASN A 362 32.66 -7.66 7.74
C ASN A 362 33.50 -6.40 7.46
N LEU A 363 34.30 -6.00 8.43
CA LEU A 363 35.41 -5.07 8.27
C LEU A 363 36.39 -5.64 7.25
N ALA A 364 36.73 -4.86 6.23
CA ALA A 364 37.86 -5.19 5.39
C ALA A 364 39.15 -5.17 6.23
N GLY A 365 40.16 -5.94 5.84
CA GLY A 365 41.46 -5.91 6.50
C GLY A 365 42.16 -4.54 6.35
N VAL A 366 43.47 -4.50 6.60
CA VAL A 366 44.27 -3.27 6.46
C VAL A 366 44.39 -2.91 4.96
N GLN A 367 44.35 -1.62 4.61
CA GLN A 367 44.59 -1.04 3.26
C GLN A 367 43.48 -1.22 2.21
N TYR A 368 42.23 -1.45 2.60
CA TYR A 368 41.16 -1.66 1.61
C TYR A 368 40.63 -0.37 0.99
N LYS A 369 40.86 0.80 1.60
CA LYS A 369 40.46 2.09 1.01
C LYS A 369 41.14 2.35 -0.33
N THR A 370 42.44 2.08 -0.40
CA THR A 370 43.27 2.28 -1.59
C THR A 370 43.33 1.05 -2.49
N SER A 371 42.67 -0.05 -2.11
CA SER A 371 42.61 -1.28 -2.90
C SER A 371 41.47 -1.24 -3.92
N TRP A 372 41.72 -1.83 -5.09
CA TRP A 372 40.74 -1.94 -6.16
C TRP A 372 39.73 -3.04 -5.82
N ASN A 373 38.48 -2.66 -5.55
CA ASN A 373 37.41 -3.61 -5.28
C ASN A 373 36.19 -3.30 -6.15
N ARG A 374 35.24 -4.24 -6.23
CA ARG A 374 34.05 -4.09 -7.08
C ARG A 374 33.16 -2.97 -6.56
N VAL A 375 32.55 -2.23 -7.47
CA VAL A 375 31.62 -1.14 -7.15
C VAL A 375 30.35 -1.35 -7.93
N ARG A 376 29.24 -1.53 -7.23
CA ARG A 376 27.90 -1.56 -7.82
C ARG A 376 27.15 -0.32 -7.35
N CYS A 377 26.75 0.54 -8.27
CA CYS A 377 26.09 1.79 -7.94
C CYS A 377 24.58 1.60 -7.74
N ILE A 378 23.99 2.45 -6.90
CA ILE A 378 22.53 2.54 -6.72
C ILE A 378 22.05 3.99 -6.86
N LYS A 379 20.76 4.21 -7.11
CA LYS A 379 20.16 5.56 -7.11
C LYS A 379 18.83 5.58 -6.38
#